data_AF-A0A095BVU4-F1
#
_entry.id   AF-A0A095BVU4-F1
#
_cell.length_a   1.000
_cell.length_b   1.000
_cell.length_c   1.000
_cell.angle_alpha   90.00
_cell.angle_beta   90.00
_cell.angle_gamma   90.00
#
_symmetry.space_group_name_H-M   'P 1'
#
loop_
_entity.id
_entity.type
_entity.pdbx_description
1 polymer ?
#
loop_
_entity_poly.entity_id
_entity_poly.type
_entity_poly.pdbx_seq_one_letter_code
_entity_poly.pdbx_strand_id
1 'polypeptide(L)'
;MKTSTISKNQLINKEINNNDNNIDLINTIETKDHLLYDTTLTSMKQPKKRGPKKKPLTKERETRLKNRRIRANARERSRMHGLNHALELLRRHVPTFSTTQRLSKIETLRLAKNYIKTLSELLLMNKTPTPLEMALNLTDGLSQNTTNLIANTLQINPRILIQLQLIPYNNPDNVHNKTNNQSMHNTNANINENIHNYEQSFLQMMNKSQF
;
A
#
# COMPACT_ATOMS: atom_id res chain seq x y z
N MET A 1 -30.02 -10.71 -39.04
CA MET A 1 -30.58 -10.70 -37.67
C MET A 1 -29.54 -10.09 -36.74
N LYS A 2 -29.89 -9.03 -36.01
CA LYS A 2 -28.95 -8.23 -35.21
C LYS A 2 -28.56 -8.97 -33.93
N THR A 3 -27.27 -9.19 -33.68
CA THR A 3 -26.76 -9.71 -32.41
C THR A 3 -26.73 -8.59 -31.38
N SER A 4 -27.57 -8.70 -30.34
CA SER A 4 -27.68 -7.68 -29.30
C SER A 4 -26.66 -7.94 -28.20
N THR A 5 -25.64 -7.08 -28.13
CA THR A 5 -24.62 -7.04 -27.09
C THR A 5 -25.25 -6.60 -25.76
N ILE A 6 -25.27 -7.51 -24.78
CA ILE A 6 -25.67 -7.22 -23.40
C ILE A 6 -24.55 -6.43 -22.72
N SER A 7 -24.89 -5.25 -22.17
CA SER A 7 -23.93 -4.36 -21.49
C SER A 7 -23.50 -4.94 -20.14
N LYS A 8 -22.22 -4.78 -19.77
CA LYS A 8 -21.65 -5.25 -18.49
C LYS A 8 -22.42 -4.75 -17.26
N ASN A 9 -23.11 -3.61 -17.37
CA ASN A 9 -23.98 -3.07 -16.31
C ASN A 9 -25.26 -3.91 -16.09
N GLN A 10 -25.74 -4.65 -17.10
CA GLN A 10 -26.88 -5.58 -16.95
C GLN A 10 -26.48 -6.90 -16.26
N LEU A 11 -25.21 -7.32 -16.35
CA LEU A 11 -24.70 -8.48 -15.61
C LEU A 11 -24.55 -8.19 -14.12
N ILE A 12 -24.03 -7.01 -13.76
CA ILE A 12 -23.85 -6.58 -12.36
C ILE A 12 -25.20 -6.47 -11.64
N ASN A 13 -26.22 -5.94 -12.29
CA ASN A 13 -27.57 -5.83 -11.70
C ASN A 13 -28.27 -7.20 -11.55
N LYS A 14 -27.91 -8.20 -12.37
CA LYS A 14 -28.37 -9.59 -12.20
C LYS A 14 -27.67 -10.29 -11.03
N GLU A 15 -26.39 -10.02 -10.79
CA GLU A 15 -25.65 -10.55 -9.64
C GLU A 15 -26.12 -9.97 -8.29
N ILE A 16 -26.58 -8.71 -8.27
CA ILE A 16 -27.15 -8.09 -7.07
C ILE A 16 -28.49 -8.76 -6.70
N ASN A 17 -29.36 -9.07 -7.68
CA ASN A 17 -30.65 -9.71 -7.44
C ASN A 17 -30.56 -11.23 -7.18
N ASN A 18 -29.49 -11.90 -7.62
CA ASN A 18 -29.29 -13.33 -7.32
C ASN A 18 -28.72 -13.59 -5.92
N ASN A 19 -28.22 -12.56 -5.22
CA ASN A 19 -27.69 -12.70 -3.86
C ASN A 19 -28.77 -12.70 -2.77
N ASP A 20 -30.02 -12.37 -3.10
CA ASP A 20 -31.15 -12.50 -2.17
C ASP A 20 -31.47 -13.97 -1.89
N ASN A 21 -31.29 -14.87 -2.88
CA ASN A 21 -31.48 -16.31 -2.70
C ASN A 21 -30.35 -16.99 -1.90
N ASN A 22 -29.21 -16.32 -1.73
CA ASN A 22 -28.08 -16.85 -0.95
C ASN A 22 -28.14 -16.45 0.54
N ILE A 23 -28.93 -15.41 0.85
CA ILE A 23 -29.19 -14.96 2.23
C ILE A 23 -30.00 -16.01 3.00
N ASP A 24 -30.96 -16.67 2.36
CA ASP A 24 -31.76 -17.73 2.99
C ASP A 24 -30.94 -19.00 3.29
N LEU A 25 -29.95 -19.31 2.44
CA LEU A 25 -29.02 -20.42 2.67
C LEU A 25 -28.03 -20.10 3.82
N ILE A 26 -27.51 -18.87 3.90
CA ILE A 26 -26.66 -18.42 5.01
C ILE A 26 -27.43 -18.39 6.33
N ASN A 27 -28.69 -17.95 6.32
CA ASN A 27 -29.57 -18.00 7.49
C ASN A 27 -29.86 -19.44 7.94
N THR A 28 -29.96 -20.39 7.01
CA THR A 28 -30.19 -21.81 7.32
C THR A 28 -28.92 -22.49 7.87
N ILE A 29 -27.73 -22.15 7.36
CA ILE A 29 -26.46 -22.72 7.82
C ILE A 29 -26.11 -22.22 9.23
N GLU A 30 -26.29 -20.93 9.54
CA GLU A 30 -26.00 -20.38 10.88
C GLU A 30 -27.00 -20.85 11.97
N THR A 31 -28.17 -21.38 11.60
CA THR A 31 -29.15 -21.90 12.59
C THR A 31 -28.84 -23.29 13.12
N LYS A 32 -27.96 -24.07 12.47
CA LYS A 32 -27.63 -25.44 12.91
C LYS A 32 -26.57 -25.50 14.01
N ASP A 33 -25.67 -24.52 14.10
CA ASP A 33 -24.57 -24.52 15.07
C ASP A 33 -24.95 -23.96 16.46
N HIS A 34 -26.10 -23.30 16.61
CA HIS A 34 -26.45 -22.55 17.83
C HIS A 34 -27.33 -23.32 18.85
N LEU A 35 -27.56 -24.63 18.66
CA LEU A 35 -28.37 -25.45 19.58
C LEU A 35 -27.58 -26.26 20.62
N LEU A 36 -26.24 -26.09 20.72
CA LEU A 36 -25.40 -26.94 21.58
C LEU A 36 -24.45 -26.15 22.51
N TYR A 37 -24.98 -25.23 23.33
CA TYR A 37 -24.16 -24.62 24.41
C TYR A 37 -24.92 -24.27 25.69
N ASP A 38 -26.25 -24.35 25.76
CA ASP A 38 -26.94 -23.86 26.95
C ASP A 38 -27.04 -24.91 28.08
N THR A 39 -25.91 -25.37 28.61
CA THR A 39 -25.85 -26.01 29.95
C THR A 39 -24.45 -25.90 30.57
N THR A 40 -24.36 -25.21 31.71
CA THR A 40 -23.27 -25.17 32.72
C THR A 40 -22.19 -24.08 32.61
N LEU A 41 -22.51 -22.82 32.96
CA LEU A 41 -21.53 -21.92 33.58
C LEU A 41 -22.16 -21.07 34.71
N THR A 42 -21.77 -21.40 35.93
CA THR A 42 -22.10 -20.79 37.21
C THR A 42 -21.84 -19.28 37.24
N SER A 43 -22.87 -18.48 37.55
CA SER A 43 -22.78 -17.02 37.59
C SER A 43 -22.22 -16.50 38.92
N MET A 44 -21.05 -15.86 38.92
CA MET A 44 -20.67 -14.91 39.96
C MET A 44 -21.39 -13.57 39.69
N LYS A 45 -22.26 -13.14 40.62
CA LYS A 45 -23.12 -11.96 40.47
C LYS A 45 -22.31 -10.66 40.54
N GLN A 46 -22.18 -9.97 39.41
CA GLN A 46 -21.69 -8.59 39.34
C GLN A 46 -22.76 -7.58 39.82
N PRO A 47 -22.36 -6.44 40.44
CA PRO A 47 -23.30 -5.48 41.00
C PRO A 47 -24.16 -4.82 39.92
N LYS A 48 -25.48 -4.85 40.13
CA LYS A 48 -26.49 -4.31 39.19
C LYS A 48 -26.45 -2.78 39.19
N LYS A 49 -26.02 -2.17 38.07
CA LYS A 49 -26.16 -0.72 37.84
C LYS A 49 -27.64 -0.33 37.91
N ARG A 50 -27.98 0.64 38.77
CA ARG A 50 -29.33 1.18 38.98
C ARG A 50 -29.67 2.11 37.81
N GLY A 51 -30.37 1.57 36.81
CA GLY A 51 -30.99 2.32 35.72
C GLY A 51 -32.20 1.54 35.19
N PRO A 52 -33.12 2.17 34.44
CA PRO A 52 -34.26 1.47 33.85
C PRO A 52 -33.78 0.25 33.06
N LYS A 53 -34.27 -0.94 33.39
CA LYS A 53 -33.93 -2.17 32.65
C LYS A 53 -34.33 -1.97 31.19
N LYS A 54 -33.35 -2.02 30.26
CA LYS A 54 -33.65 -2.04 28.83
C LYS A 54 -34.57 -3.24 28.56
N LYS A 55 -35.78 -2.99 28.05
CA LYS A 55 -36.69 -4.06 27.66
C LYS A 55 -35.99 -4.92 26.59
N PRO A 56 -36.04 -6.27 26.68
CA PRO A 56 -35.48 -7.12 25.64
C PRO A 56 -36.13 -6.79 24.29
N LEU A 57 -35.33 -6.83 23.23
CA LEU A 57 -35.84 -6.61 21.87
C LEU A 57 -36.78 -7.77 21.49
N THR A 58 -37.77 -7.49 20.65
CA THR A 58 -38.58 -8.56 20.06
C THR A 58 -37.72 -9.33 19.05
N LYS A 59 -37.92 -10.65 18.92
CA LYS A 59 -37.16 -11.49 17.97
C LYS A 59 -37.17 -10.92 16.55
N GLU A 60 -38.30 -10.39 16.09
CA GLU A 60 -38.44 -9.73 14.79
C GLU A 60 -37.54 -8.47 14.66
N ARG A 61 -37.45 -7.68 15.73
CA ARG A 61 -36.60 -6.49 15.74
C ARG A 61 -35.12 -6.88 15.73
N GLU A 62 -34.76 -7.97 16.40
CA GLU A 62 -33.40 -8.52 16.38
C GLU A 62 -33.00 -9.03 14.99
N THR A 63 -33.87 -9.81 14.33
CA THR A 63 -33.60 -10.29 12.96
C THR A 63 -33.47 -9.14 11.97
N ARG A 64 -34.36 -8.13 12.04
CA ARG A 64 -34.27 -6.92 11.19
C ARG A 64 -32.95 -6.17 11.39
N LEU A 65 -32.47 -6.07 12.63
CA LEU A 65 -31.20 -5.42 12.92
C LEU A 65 -30.02 -6.25 12.41
N LYS A 66 -30.04 -7.59 12.59
CA LYS A 66 -29.03 -8.51 12.04
C LYS A 66 -28.94 -8.37 10.51
N ASN A 67 -30.09 -8.38 9.83
CA ASN A 67 -30.16 -8.25 8.37
C ASN A 67 -29.61 -6.90 7.87
N ARG A 68 -29.92 -5.80 8.58
CA ARG A 68 -29.35 -4.48 8.27
C ARG A 68 -27.82 -4.49 8.40
N ARG A 69 -27.28 -5.11 9.46
CA ARG A 69 -25.84 -5.23 9.69
C ARG A 69 -25.17 -6.07 8.59
N ILE A 70 -25.75 -7.22 8.23
CA ILE A 70 -25.24 -8.08 7.15
C ILE A 70 -25.17 -7.30 5.83
N ARG A 71 -26.25 -6.60 5.46
CA ARG A 71 -26.30 -5.80 4.23
C ARG A 71 -25.27 -4.66 4.24
N ALA A 72 -25.07 -4.00 5.38
CA ALA A 72 -24.05 -2.98 5.53
C ALA A 72 -22.62 -3.55 5.37
N ASN A 73 -22.35 -4.69 6.01
CA ASN A 73 -21.05 -5.36 5.91
C ASN A 73 -20.76 -5.84 4.48
N ALA A 74 -21.76 -6.37 3.78
CA ALA A 74 -21.62 -6.77 2.38
C ALA A 74 -21.22 -5.58 1.49
N ARG A 75 -21.87 -4.43 1.67
CA ARG A 75 -21.50 -3.20 0.93
C ARG A 75 -20.08 -2.74 1.23
N GLU A 76 -19.65 -2.75 2.49
CA GLU A 76 -18.28 -2.33 2.83
C GLU A 76 -17.23 -3.30 2.26
N ARG A 77 -17.52 -4.62 2.25
CA ARG A 77 -16.65 -5.58 1.55
C ARG A 77 -16.53 -5.25 0.06
N SER A 78 -17.64 -5.01 -0.64
CA SER A 78 -17.61 -4.61 -2.05
C SER A 78 -16.82 -3.32 -2.28
N ARG A 79 -16.99 -2.31 -1.42
CA ARG A 79 -16.21 -1.06 -1.47
C ARG A 79 -14.71 -1.33 -1.30
N MET A 80 -14.35 -2.16 -0.32
CA MET A 80 -12.96 -2.54 -0.06
C MET A 80 -12.36 -3.40 -1.16
N HIS A 81 -13.14 -4.25 -1.84
CA HIS A 81 -12.70 -4.98 -3.03
C HIS A 81 -12.34 -4.02 -4.16
N GLY A 82 -13.16 -3.00 -4.42
CA GLY A 82 -12.86 -1.94 -5.40
C GLY A 82 -11.57 -1.18 -5.07
N LEU A 83 -11.38 -0.80 -3.80
CA LEU A 83 -10.16 -0.13 -3.35
C LEU A 83 -8.92 -1.02 -3.50
N ASN A 84 -9.00 -2.28 -3.09
CA ASN A 84 -7.88 -3.21 -3.20
C ASN A 84 -7.55 -3.51 -4.68
N HIS A 85 -8.55 -3.55 -5.56
CA HIS A 85 -8.35 -3.69 -7.00
C HIS A 85 -7.60 -2.48 -7.57
N ALA A 86 -8.00 -1.26 -7.22
CA ALA A 86 -7.29 -0.04 -7.63
C ALA A 86 -5.83 -0.01 -7.12
N LEU A 87 -5.58 -0.46 -5.88
CA LEU A 87 -4.22 -0.57 -5.36
C LEU A 87 -3.39 -1.60 -6.14
N GLU A 88 -4.00 -2.70 -6.58
CA GLU A 88 -3.32 -3.69 -7.41
C GLU A 88 -3.01 -3.17 -8.81
N LEU A 89 -3.89 -2.34 -9.39
CA LEU A 89 -3.58 -1.61 -10.63
C LEU A 89 -2.39 -0.67 -10.43
N LEU A 90 -2.35 0.07 -9.31
CA LEU A 90 -1.23 0.94 -9.00
C LEU A 90 0.09 0.16 -8.94
N ARG A 91 0.11 -1.02 -8.32
CA ARG A 91 1.33 -1.87 -8.26
C ARG A 91 1.91 -2.20 -9.63
N ARG A 92 1.06 -2.32 -10.67
CA ARG A 92 1.52 -2.61 -12.04
C ARG A 92 2.17 -1.42 -12.73
N HIS A 93 1.85 -0.20 -12.29
CA HIS A 93 2.38 1.04 -12.87
C HIS A 93 3.57 1.61 -12.11
N VAL A 94 3.77 1.15 -10.87
CA VAL A 94 4.94 1.49 -10.08
C VAL A 94 6.10 0.59 -10.54
N PRO A 95 7.35 1.08 -10.61
CA PRO A 95 8.52 0.26 -10.93
C PRO A 95 8.76 -0.76 -9.82
N THR A 96 8.08 -1.90 -9.91
CA THR A 96 8.27 -3.06 -9.04
C THR A 96 9.14 -4.07 -9.76
N PHE A 97 10.30 -4.33 -9.20
CA PHE A 97 11.33 -5.09 -9.89
C PHE A 97 11.36 -6.59 -9.56
N SER A 98 10.35 -7.06 -8.81
CA SER A 98 10.14 -8.47 -8.54
C SER A 98 8.81 -8.92 -9.13
N THR A 99 8.84 -10.03 -9.87
CA THR A 99 7.64 -10.72 -10.35
C THR A 99 6.92 -11.48 -9.23
N THR A 100 7.61 -11.77 -8.12
CA THR A 100 7.10 -12.62 -7.04
C THR A 100 6.79 -11.84 -5.77
N GLN A 101 7.50 -10.74 -5.50
CA GLN A 101 7.34 -9.96 -4.28
C GLN A 101 6.28 -8.88 -4.43
N ARG A 102 5.22 -9.01 -3.63
CA ARG A 102 4.15 -8.00 -3.54
C ARG A 102 4.51 -6.97 -2.48
N LEU A 103 4.58 -5.70 -2.87
CA LEU A 103 4.78 -4.60 -1.93
C LEU A 103 3.58 -4.42 -0.99
N SER A 104 3.87 -4.06 0.26
CA SER A 104 2.84 -3.67 1.22
C SER A 104 2.05 -2.44 0.74
N LYS A 105 0.88 -2.17 1.36
CA LYS A 105 0.07 -1.01 0.99
C LYS A 105 0.85 0.30 1.11
N ILE A 106 1.61 0.45 2.21
CA ILE A 106 2.39 1.66 2.47
C ILE A 106 3.57 1.80 1.52
N GLU A 107 4.31 0.72 1.24
CA GLU A 107 5.43 0.77 0.30
C GLU A 107 4.98 1.06 -1.12
N THR A 108 3.84 0.51 -1.55
CA THR A 108 3.25 0.81 -2.86
C THR A 108 2.96 2.31 -2.99
N LEU A 109 2.37 2.92 -1.95
CA LEU A 109 2.03 4.34 -1.96
C LEU A 109 3.28 5.23 -1.91
N ARG A 110 4.28 4.88 -1.10
CA ARG A 110 5.56 5.61 -1.01
C ARG A 110 6.31 5.56 -2.34
N LEU A 111 6.47 4.36 -2.90
CA LEU A 111 7.17 4.18 -4.17
C LEU A 111 6.43 4.87 -5.33
N ALA A 112 5.08 4.86 -5.34
CA ALA A 112 4.29 5.63 -6.31
C ALA A 112 4.54 7.14 -6.21
N LYS A 113 4.52 7.71 -4.99
CA LYS A 113 4.82 9.12 -4.76
C LYS A 113 6.22 9.47 -5.27
N ASN A 114 7.21 8.66 -4.89
CA ASN A 114 8.61 8.86 -5.28
C ASN A 114 8.75 8.78 -6.80
N TYR A 115 8.10 7.81 -7.45
CA TYR A 115 8.16 7.66 -8.90
C TYR A 115 7.56 8.86 -9.64
N ILE A 116 6.41 9.37 -9.21
CA ILE A 116 5.81 10.59 -9.77
C ILE A 116 6.79 11.76 -9.63
N LYS A 117 7.42 11.95 -8.46
CA LYS A 117 8.41 13.00 -8.23
C LYS A 117 9.58 12.87 -9.21
N THR A 118 10.21 11.70 -9.29
CA THR A 118 11.37 11.45 -10.16
C THR A 118 11.03 11.69 -11.64
N LEU A 119 9.87 11.22 -12.10
CA LEU A 119 9.42 11.46 -13.48
C LEU A 119 9.16 12.94 -13.75
N SER A 120 8.60 13.66 -12.78
CA SER A 120 8.36 15.10 -12.89
C SER A 120 9.67 15.88 -13.01
N GLU A 121 10.67 15.54 -12.19
CA GLU A 121 12.00 16.14 -12.25
C GLU A 121 12.72 15.83 -13.58
N LEU A 122 12.62 14.59 -14.07
CA LEU A 122 13.18 14.19 -15.36
C LEU A 122 12.62 15.05 -16.51
N LEU A 123 11.30 15.26 -16.53
CA LEU A 123 10.64 16.10 -17.54
C LEU A 123 11.02 17.58 -17.44
N LEU A 124 11.32 18.08 -16.24
CA LEU A 124 11.71 19.49 -16.02
C LEU A 124 13.17 19.74 -16.38
N MET A 125 14.07 18.84 -15.98
CA MET A 125 15.51 19.02 -16.15
C MET A 125 16.01 18.57 -17.52
N ASN A 126 15.20 17.84 -18.29
CA ASN A 126 15.61 17.16 -19.53
C ASN A 126 16.91 16.34 -19.38
N LYS A 127 17.17 15.87 -18.17
CA LYS A 127 18.34 15.05 -17.81
C LYS A 127 17.83 13.67 -17.40
N THR A 128 18.39 12.64 -18.01
CA THR A 128 18.17 11.26 -17.56
C THR A 128 18.99 11.04 -16.28
N PRO A 129 18.35 10.70 -15.14
CA PRO A 129 19.08 10.39 -13.92
C PRO A 129 19.95 9.15 -14.13
N THR A 130 21.12 9.12 -13.51
CA THR A 130 21.95 7.92 -13.45
C THR A 130 21.19 6.79 -12.73
N PRO A 131 21.52 5.51 -12.96
CA PRO A 131 20.89 4.41 -12.25
C PRO A 131 20.92 4.59 -10.72
N LEU A 132 22.02 5.11 -10.19
CA LEU A 132 22.18 5.40 -8.77
C LEU A 132 21.25 6.51 -8.28
N GLU A 133 21.19 7.64 -8.98
CA GLU A 133 20.24 8.74 -8.66
C GLU A 133 18.80 8.24 -8.73
N MET A 134 18.45 7.45 -9.75
CA MET A 134 17.12 6.89 -9.89
C MET A 134 16.78 5.96 -8.71
N ALA A 135 17.71 5.09 -8.32
CA ALA A 135 17.50 4.18 -7.20
C ALA A 135 17.33 4.95 -5.88
N LEU A 136 18.14 5.98 -5.62
CA LEU A 136 18.02 6.82 -4.42
C LEU A 136 16.66 7.50 -4.35
N ASN A 137 16.23 8.13 -5.43
CA ASN A 137 14.95 8.84 -5.47
C ASN A 137 13.76 7.89 -5.27
N LEU A 138 13.83 6.68 -5.85
CA LEU A 138 12.75 5.69 -5.72
C LEU A 138 12.68 5.05 -4.32
N THR A 139 13.83 4.81 -3.69
CA THR A 139 13.93 4.01 -2.46
C THR A 139 13.73 4.81 -1.17
N ASP A 140 13.55 6.13 -1.26
CA ASP A 140 13.33 6.99 -0.10
C ASP A 140 12.12 6.55 0.75
N GLY A 141 12.38 6.30 2.05
CA GLY A 141 11.38 5.85 3.01
C GLY A 141 10.84 4.43 2.79
N LEU A 142 11.47 3.61 1.95
CA LEU A 142 11.12 2.19 1.79
C LEU A 142 11.83 1.31 2.81
N SER A 143 11.33 0.09 2.99
CA SER A 143 12.00 -0.88 3.86
C SER A 143 13.32 -1.35 3.24
N GLN A 144 14.25 -1.76 4.09
CA GLN A 144 15.55 -2.29 3.65
C GLN A 144 15.41 -3.44 2.64
N ASN A 145 14.41 -4.31 2.81
CA ASN A 145 14.16 -5.43 1.90
C ASN A 145 13.75 -4.93 0.51
N THR A 146 12.86 -3.96 0.46
CA THR A 146 12.39 -3.35 -0.80
C THR A 146 13.50 -2.54 -1.47
N THR A 147 14.29 -1.83 -0.68
CA THR A 147 15.49 -1.12 -1.13
C THR A 147 16.50 -2.06 -1.78
N ASN A 148 16.80 -3.19 -1.14
CA ASN A 148 17.71 -4.20 -1.69
C ASN A 148 17.19 -4.80 -3.00
N LEU A 149 15.88 -5.04 -3.09
CA LEU A 149 15.26 -5.54 -4.32
C LEU A 149 15.48 -4.55 -5.48
N ILE A 150 15.20 -3.27 -5.25
CA ILE A 150 15.37 -2.22 -6.27
C ILE A 150 16.84 -2.09 -6.67
N ALA A 151 17.76 -2.09 -5.69
CA ALA A 151 19.19 -2.01 -5.94
C ALA A 151 19.67 -3.16 -6.83
N ASN A 152 19.25 -4.40 -6.54
CA ASN A 152 19.63 -5.57 -7.33
C ASN A 152 19.14 -5.46 -8.78
N THR A 153 17.92 -4.99 -9.02
CA THR A 153 17.40 -4.91 -10.38
C THR A 153 18.02 -3.78 -11.19
N LEU A 154 18.41 -2.69 -10.53
CA LEU A 154 19.18 -1.62 -11.15
C LEU A 154 20.68 -1.91 -11.21
N GLN A 155 21.11 -3.11 -10.79
CA GLN A 155 22.50 -3.57 -10.75
C GLN A 155 23.43 -2.67 -9.92
N ILE A 156 22.90 -2.11 -8.84
CA ILE A 156 23.61 -1.23 -7.92
C ILE A 156 24.00 -2.02 -6.68
N ASN A 157 25.20 -1.74 -6.15
CA ASN A 157 25.61 -2.31 -4.87
C ASN A 157 24.68 -1.79 -3.75
N PRO A 158 23.89 -2.66 -3.08
CA PRO A 158 22.93 -2.23 -2.08
C PRO A 158 23.59 -1.51 -0.90
N ARG A 159 24.85 -1.81 -0.57
CA ARG A 159 25.58 -1.10 0.50
C ARG A 159 25.78 0.38 0.20
N ILE A 160 26.13 0.73 -1.04
CA ILE A 160 26.33 2.13 -1.45
C ILE A 160 25.00 2.88 -1.31
N LEU A 161 23.91 2.25 -1.75
CA LEU A 161 22.60 2.86 -1.70
C LEU A 161 22.11 3.10 -0.26
N ILE A 162 22.27 2.11 0.63
CA ILE A 162 21.93 2.25 2.06
C ILE A 162 22.76 3.35 2.71
N GLN A 163 24.06 3.37 2.44
CA GLN A 163 24.96 4.37 3.02
C GLN A 163 24.56 5.80 2.62
N LEU A 164 24.19 5.99 1.36
CA LEU A 164 23.72 7.29 0.87
C LEU A 164 22.34 7.67 1.42
N GLN A 165 21.47 6.70 1.72
CA GLN A 165 20.19 6.94 2.41
C GLN A 165 20.36 7.34 3.88
N LEU A 166 21.48 6.97 4.52
CA LEU A 166 21.79 7.34 5.91
C LEU A 166 22.36 8.75 6.05
N ILE A 167 22.72 9.39 4.93
CA ILE A 167 23.11 10.80 4.94
C ILE A 167 21.85 11.63 5.22
N PRO A 168 21.81 12.44 6.30
CA PRO A 168 20.64 13.26 6.59
C PRO A 168 20.42 14.24 5.44
N TYR A 169 19.36 14.00 4.65
CA TYR A 169 18.91 14.92 3.62
C TYR A 169 18.27 16.13 4.32
N ASN A 170 18.91 17.30 4.22
CA ASN A 170 18.26 18.55 4.57
C ASN A 170 17.06 18.73 3.63
N ASN A 171 15.86 18.67 4.21
CA ASN A 171 14.59 18.74 3.50
C ASN A 171 14.46 20.09 2.74
N PRO A 172 14.43 20.12 1.39
CA PRO A 172 14.27 21.37 0.64
C PRO A 172 12.83 21.92 0.69
N ASP A 173 11.87 21.18 1.24
CA ASP A 173 10.47 21.64 1.38
C ASP A 173 10.24 22.64 2.54
N ASN A 174 11.30 23.14 3.19
CA ASN A 174 11.21 24.14 4.25
C ASN A 174 11.65 25.57 3.82
N VAL A 175 11.67 25.86 2.52
CA VAL A 175 12.15 27.15 1.95
C VAL A 175 11.05 28.24 1.93
N HIS A 176 10.24 28.33 2.98
CA HIS A 176 9.42 29.53 3.21
C HIS A 176 9.80 30.34 4.44
N ASN A 177 10.91 30.02 5.12
CA ASN A 177 11.44 30.91 6.15
C ASN A 177 12.94 30.73 6.39
N LYS A 178 13.74 31.56 5.70
CA LYS A 178 14.76 32.48 6.27
C LYS A 178 15.94 32.69 5.32
N THR A 179 16.15 33.97 5.07
CA THR A 179 17.27 34.65 4.42
C THR A 179 18.65 34.29 4.99
N ASN A 180 19.65 34.33 4.11
CA ASN A 180 21.12 34.46 4.34
C ASN A 180 21.93 33.21 4.72
N ASN A 181 22.72 32.69 3.76
CA ASN A 181 24.21 32.74 3.75
C ASN A 181 24.85 31.62 2.87
N GLN A 182 25.46 32.03 1.76
CA GLN A 182 26.70 31.55 1.09
C GLN A 182 27.14 30.05 1.03
N SER A 183 26.36 29.05 1.43
CA SER A 183 26.80 27.62 1.43
C SER A 183 26.32 26.79 0.21
N MET A 184 25.66 27.40 -0.78
CA MET A 184 24.96 26.69 -1.87
C MET A 184 25.87 26.13 -2.99
N HIS A 185 27.15 26.50 -3.07
CA HIS A 185 28.06 25.99 -4.11
C HIS A 185 28.93 24.80 -3.69
N ASN A 186 29.07 24.54 -2.38
CA ASN A 186 30.04 23.54 -1.90
C ASN A 186 29.43 22.11 -1.80
N THR A 187 28.12 22.00 -1.63
CA THR A 187 27.42 20.72 -1.44
C THR A 187 27.19 19.95 -2.75
N ASN A 188 26.86 20.66 -3.84
CA ASN A 188 26.73 20.04 -5.17
C ASN A 188 28.09 19.59 -5.72
N ALA A 189 29.17 20.32 -5.43
CA ALA A 189 30.53 19.90 -5.76
C ALA A 189 30.91 18.60 -5.02
N ASN A 190 30.59 18.52 -3.72
CA ASN A 190 30.96 17.38 -2.87
C ASN A 190 30.17 16.08 -3.18
N ILE A 191 28.93 16.21 -3.67
CA ILE A 191 28.14 15.06 -4.17
C ILE A 191 28.72 14.57 -5.49
N ASN A 192 29.04 15.48 -6.42
CA ASN A 192 29.63 15.12 -7.71
C ASN A 192 31.04 14.54 -7.56
N GLU A 193 31.85 15.06 -6.62
CA GLU A 193 33.16 14.50 -6.28
C GLU A 193 33.06 13.13 -5.63
N ASN A 194 32.07 12.90 -4.75
CA ASN A 194 31.83 11.56 -4.19
C ASN A 194 31.40 10.58 -5.28
N ILE A 195 30.45 10.96 -6.15
CA ILE A 195 30.01 10.11 -7.27
C ILE A 195 31.20 9.77 -8.18
N HIS A 196 32.01 10.77 -8.53
CA HIS A 196 33.20 10.55 -9.36
C HIS A 196 34.22 9.63 -8.68
N ASN A 197 34.48 9.82 -7.38
CA ASN A 197 35.40 8.96 -6.63
C ASN A 197 34.89 7.52 -6.49
N TYR A 198 33.57 7.31 -6.34
CA TYR A 198 32.98 5.97 -6.32
C TYR A 198 33.06 5.30 -7.70
N GLU A 199 32.82 6.04 -8.78
CA GLU A 199 32.95 5.54 -10.16
C GLU A 199 34.40 5.14 -10.48
N GLN A 200 35.38 5.95 -10.07
CA GLN A 200 36.80 5.63 -10.22
C GLN A 200 37.23 4.42 -9.38
N SER A 201 36.77 4.31 -8.14
CA SER A 201 37.06 3.15 -7.28
C SER A 201 36.48 1.85 -7.85
N PHE A 202 35.27 1.92 -8.41
CA PHE A 202 34.62 0.78 -9.07
C PHE A 202 35.38 0.31 -10.31
N LEU A 203 35.78 1.25 -11.20
CA LEU A 203 36.59 0.94 -12.38
C LEU A 203 37.97 0.36 -12.01
N GLN A 204 38.61 0.89 -10.97
CA GLN A 204 39.87 0.37 -10.44
C GLN A 204 39.73 -1.09 -9.95
N MET A 205 38.61 -1.42 -9.33
CA MET A 205 38.34 -2.75 -8.79
C MET A 205 38.09 -3.78 -9.91
N MET A 206 37.45 -3.35 -11.01
CA MET A 206 37.23 -4.19 -12.20
C MET A 206 38.53 -4.43 -12.98
N ASN A 207 39.41 -3.45 -13.07
CA ASN A 207 40.71 -3.59 -13.75
C ASN A 207 41.71 -4.46 -12.98
N LYS A 208 41.57 -4.59 -11.65
CA LYS A 208 42.41 -5.48 -10.83
C LYS A 208 42.03 -6.97 -10.91
N SER A 209 40.92 -7.32 -11.57
CA SER A 209 40.45 -8.70 -11.70
C SER A 209 40.94 -9.41 -12.98
N GLN A 210 41.86 -8.80 -13.74
CA GLN A 210 42.38 -9.32 -15.02
C GLN A 210 43.86 -9.75 -14.98
N PHE A 211 44.45 -9.92 -13.79
CA PHE A 211 45.77 -10.54 -13.59
C PHE A 211 45.74 -11.51 -12.42
#